data_AF-A0A3D8QYN4-F1
#
_entry.id   AF-A0A3D8QYN4-F1
#
_cell.length_a   1.000
_cell.length_b   1.000
_cell.length_c   1.000
_cell.angle_alpha   90.00
_cell.angle_beta   90.00
_cell.angle_gamma   90.00
#
_symmetry.space_group_name_H-M   'P 1'
#
loop_
_entity.id
_entity.type
_entity.pdbx_description
1 polymer ?
#
loop_
_entity_poly.entity_id
_entity_poly.type
_entity_poly.pdbx_seq_one_letter_code
_entity_poly.pdbx_strand_id
1 'polypeptide(L)'
;MALKTLSAKNAAALDKDLMSFGAFSIDQLMELAGLSVSQAAGAAGSWLLAVQETMAVMAWYEVLFMAPQGPMRLATQLRNLGVPFVDDFDSAITEADHVVDAIFGFSFSGEVREPFPAVIKALKETELPVTSIDAPSSWSIENGPPDSGPGNGFHPSTLVSLTAPKPLVKWFTGRHFIGGRFVSPDIAKKYNLELPAYEGIDQVVEVENIAGKL
;
A
#
# COMPACT_ATOMS: atom_id res chain seq x y z
N MET A 1 -5.68 -21.80 3.76
CA MET A 1 -7.00 -21.27 4.19
C MET A 1 -7.38 -20.15 3.24
N ALA A 2 -8.67 -19.96 2.91
CA ALA A 2 -9.08 -18.84 2.06
C ALA A 2 -8.92 -17.53 2.84
N LEU A 3 -8.22 -16.53 2.31
CA LEU A 3 -8.06 -15.24 2.98
C LEU A 3 -9.40 -14.51 2.96
N LYS A 4 -9.94 -14.13 4.12
CA LYS A 4 -11.13 -13.28 4.16
C LYS A 4 -10.78 -11.86 3.72
N THR A 5 -11.51 -11.36 2.74
CA THR A 5 -11.31 -10.01 2.21
C THR A 5 -12.26 -9.00 2.86
N LEU A 6 -11.81 -7.76 2.97
CA LEU A 6 -12.55 -6.63 3.52
C LEU A 6 -12.92 -5.66 2.39
N SER A 7 -14.22 -5.41 2.18
CA SER A 7 -14.68 -4.44 1.19
C SER A 7 -14.21 -3.01 1.52
N ALA A 8 -14.12 -2.13 0.52
CA ALA A 8 -13.69 -0.75 0.73
C ALA A 8 -14.51 -0.02 1.81
N LYS A 9 -15.83 -0.27 1.84
CA LYS A 9 -16.74 0.29 2.85
C LYS A 9 -16.40 -0.19 4.27
N ASN A 10 -16.13 -1.49 4.43
CA ASN A 10 -15.81 -2.04 5.74
C ASN A 10 -14.38 -1.66 6.17
N ALA A 11 -13.45 -1.50 5.23
CA ALA A 11 -12.12 -0.96 5.50
C ALA A 11 -12.20 0.47 6.05
N ALA A 12 -12.95 1.36 5.40
CA ALA A 12 -13.17 2.73 5.90
C ALA A 12 -13.83 2.75 7.30
N ALA A 13 -14.79 1.85 7.54
CA ALA A 13 -15.42 1.73 8.84
C ALA A 13 -14.43 1.25 9.91
N LEU A 14 -13.57 0.28 9.57
CA LEU A 14 -12.55 -0.24 10.46
C LEU A 14 -11.53 0.83 10.82
N ASP A 15 -11.08 1.64 9.87
CA ASP A 15 -10.14 2.73 10.14
C ASP A 15 -10.72 3.75 11.13
N LYS A 16 -12.00 4.08 10.98
CA LYS A 16 -12.71 4.94 11.94
C LYS A 16 -12.78 4.30 13.33
N ASP A 17 -12.96 2.99 13.40
CA ASP A 17 -12.99 2.23 14.64
C ASP A 17 -11.63 2.20 15.34
N LEU A 18 -10.54 1.99 14.59
CA LEU A 18 -9.16 2.08 15.09
C LEU A 18 -8.88 3.45 15.72
N MET A 19 -9.31 4.53 15.08
CA MET A 19 -9.07 5.89 15.57
C MET A 19 -10.04 6.35 16.68
N SER A 20 -11.19 5.68 16.82
CA SER A 20 -12.16 6.01 17.86
C SER A 20 -11.91 5.18 19.11
N PHE A 21 -12.55 4.03 19.25
CA PHE A 21 -12.39 3.21 20.44
C PHE A 21 -11.05 2.44 20.48
N GLY A 22 -10.38 2.27 19.34
CA GLY A 22 -8.99 1.79 19.30
C GLY A 22 -7.97 2.83 19.77
N ALA A 23 -8.37 4.10 19.92
CA ALA A 23 -7.57 5.22 20.40
C ALA A 23 -6.24 5.46 19.66
N PHE A 24 -6.11 4.98 18.42
CA PHE A 24 -4.97 5.31 17.58
C PHE A 24 -5.10 6.72 17.00
N SER A 25 -3.99 7.46 16.95
CA SER A 25 -3.89 8.58 16.03
C SER A 25 -3.62 8.10 14.60
N ILE A 26 -3.95 8.93 13.61
CA ILE A 26 -3.59 8.66 12.22
C ILE A 26 -2.07 8.51 12.05
N ASP A 27 -1.27 9.37 12.71
CA ASP A 27 0.19 9.32 12.69
C ASP A 27 0.72 7.94 13.15
N GLN A 28 0.11 7.34 14.19
CA GLN A 28 0.52 6.02 14.69
C GLN A 28 0.20 4.90 13.69
N LEU A 29 -0.98 4.94 13.07
CA LEU A 29 -1.37 3.94 12.08
C LEU A 29 -0.50 4.03 10.82
N MET A 30 -0.23 5.26 10.36
CA MET A 30 0.63 5.50 9.20
C MET A 30 2.07 5.02 9.44
N GLU A 31 2.63 5.27 10.64
CA GLU A 31 3.98 4.83 10.98
C GLU A 31 4.09 3.29 10.98
N LEU A 32 3.13 2.60 11.60
CA LEU A 32 3.11 1.14 11.63
C LEU A 32 2.84 0.52 10.25
N ALA A 33 2.00 1.17 9.44
CA ALA A 33 1.77 0.77 8.05
C ALA A 33 3.05 0.94 7.21
N GLY A 34 3.73 2.09 7.33
CA GLY A 34 5.00 2.36 6.66
C GLY A 34 6.09 1.35 7.04
N LEU A 35 6.19 1.01 8.32
CA LEU A 35 7.10 -0.03 8.81
C LEU A 35 6.76 -1.41 8.21
N SER A 36 5.47 -1.75 8.10
CA SER A 36 5.04 -2.99 7.47
C SER A 36 5.46 -3.04 5.99
N VAL A 37 5.22 -1.96 5.25
CA VAL A 37 5.60 -1.86 3.83
C VAL A 37 7.12 -1.95 3.67
N SER A 38 7.89 -1.27 4.53
CA SER A 38 9.36 -1.32 4.49
C SER A 38 9.89 -2.74 4.70
N GLN A 39 9.33 -3.49 5.66
CA GLN A 39 9.70 -4.90 5.87
C GLN A 39 9.31 -5.79 4.68
N ALA A 40 8.12 -5.60 4.10
CA ALA A 40 7.71 -6.34 2.91
C ALA A 40 8.58 -6.03 1.69
N ALA A 41 8.94 -4.77 1.45
CA ALA A 41 9.85 -4.38 0.37
C ALA A 41 11.24 -4.99 0.55
N GLY A 42 11.75 -5.03 1.79
CA GLY A 42 12.97 -5.75 2.14
C GLY A 42 12.88 -7.24 1.80
N ALA A 43 11.84 -7.92 2.27
CA ALA A 43 11.57 -9.32 1.96
C ALA A 43 11.33 -9.58 0.46
N ALA A 44 10.82 -8.59 -0.27
CA ALA A 44 10.59 -8.63 -1.71
C ALA A 44 11.90 -8.62 -2.53
N GLY A 45 13.03 -8.23 -1.93
CA GLY A 45 14.35 -8.20 -2.58
C GLY A 45 15.06 -6.86 -2.49
N SER A 46 14.44 -5.81 -1.92
CA SER A 46 15.07 -4.48 -1.77
C SER A 46 15.76 -4.34 -0.41
N TRP A 47 16.99 -4.85 -0.29
CA TRP A 47 17.72 -4.87 0.99
C TRP A 47 18.55 -3.60 1.28
N LEU A 48 18.65 -2.65 0.36
CA LEU A 48 19.64 -1.57 0.47
C LEU A 48 19.13 -0.19 0.88
N LEU A 49 17.84 0.16 0.73
CA LEU A 49 17.37 1.53 1.02
C LEU A 49 15.96 1.64 1.65
N ALA A 50 15.31 0.50 1.94
CA ALA A 50 13.88 0.44 2.27
C ALA A 50 13.44 1.21 3.53
N VAL A 51 14.31 1.58 4.47
CA VAL A 51 13.89 2.31 5.69
C VAL A 51 13.86 3.83 5.46
N GLN A 52 14.72 4.36 4.60
CA GLN A 52 14.80 5.80 4.32
C GLN A 52 13.88 6.20 3.15
N GLU A 53 13.71 5.33 2.15
CA GLU A 53 12.92 5.60 0.95
C GLU A 53 11.43 5.23 1.08
N THR A 54 11.06 4.23 1.90
CA THR A 54 9.62 3.91 2.10
C THR A 54 8.90 5.05 2.83
N MET A 55 9.59 5.77 3.71
CA MET A 55 9.07 7.01 4.28
C MET A 55 8.88 8.08 3.18
N ALA A 56 9.75 8.10 2.15
CA ALA A 56 9.67 9.01 1.00
C ALA A 56 8.48 8.72 0.10
N VAL A 57 8.20 7.43 -0.10
CA VAL A 57 7.07 6.99 -0.92
C VAL A 57 5.74 7.19 -0.19
N MET A 58 5.71 7.03 1.14
CA MET A 58 4.54 7.43 1.95
C MET A 58 4.32 8.95 1.98
N ALA A 59 5.30 9.77 1.55
CA ALA A 59 5.07 11.20 1.31
C ALA A 59 4.32 11.50 0.00
N TRP A 60 4.09 10.51 -0.85
CA TRP A 60 3.22 10.64 -2.02
C TRP A 60 1.77 10.20 -1.75
N TYR A 61 1.48 9.57 -0.61
CA TYR A 61 0.14 9.04 -0.29
C TYR A 61 -0.61 9.74 0.86
N GLU A 62 -0.69 11.08 0.88
CA GLU A 62 -1.79 11.84 1.53
C GLU A 62 -1.63 13.37 1.33
N VAL A 63 -1.81 13.90 0.12
CA VAL A 63 -1.99 15.36 -0.09
C VAL A 63 -3.28 15.66 -0.85
N LEU A 64 -4.41 14.99 -0.57
CA LEU A 64 -5.67 15.63 -1.00
C LEU A 64 -6.89 15.48 -0.11
N PHE A 65 -7.00 14.56 0.87
CA PHE A 65 -8.32 14.43 1.51
C PHE A 65 -8.45 14.25 3.03
N MET A 66 -7.43 14.01 3.86
CA MET A 66 -7.70 13.81 5.30
C MET A 66 -6.83 14.54 6.33
N ALA A 67 -5.74 15.22 5.95
CA ALA A 67 -5.04 16.14 6.87
C ALA A 67 -4.44 17.36 6.16
N PRO A 68 -4.91 18.60 6.42
CA PRO A 68 -4.39 19.81 5.77
C PRO A 68 -2.92 20.14 6.10
N GLN A 69 -2.28 19.41 7.04
CA GLN A 69 -0.90 19.67 7.51
C GLN A 69 0.00 18.40 7.58
N GLY A 70 -0.57 17.20 7.43
CA GLY A 70 0.14 15.91 7.56
C GLY A 70 1.32 15.73 6.58
N PRO A 71 1.13 15.91 5.27
CA PRO A 71 2.19 15.69 4.29
C PRO A 71 3.40 16.62 4.45
N MET A 72 3.22 17.82 5.01
CA MET A 72 4.34 18.74 5.26
C MET A 72 5.27 18.26 6.38
N ARG A 73 4.75 17.53 7.38
CA ARG A 73 5.57 16.99 8.48
C ARG A 73 6.45 15.84 8.01
N LEU A 74 5.87 14.87 7.29
CA LEU A 74 6.63 13.75 6.71
C LEU A 74 7.65 14.25 5.69
N ALA A 75 7.26 15.15 4.78
CA ALA A 75 8.19 15.76 3.85
C ALA A 75 9.35 16.49 4.54
N THR A 76 9.09 17.16 5.67
CA THR A 76 10.15 17.79 6.48
C THR A 76 11.08 16.74 7.11
N GLN A 77 10.54 15.66 7.66
CA GLN A 77 11.36 14.58 8.23
C GLN A 77 12.27 13.95 7.18
N LEU A 78 11.75 13.70 5.97
CA LEU A 78 12.50 13.18 4.85
C LEU A 78 13.63 14.11 4.41
N ARG A 79 13.35 15.41 4.28
CA ARG A 79 14.38 16.40 3.98
C ARG A 79 15.45 16.44 5.06
N ASN A 80 15.08 16.36 6.33
CA ASN A 80 16.03 16.31 7.45
C ASN A 80 16.87 15.04 7.44
N LEU A 81 16.35 13.93 6.90
CA LEU A 81 17.07 12.68 6.68
C LEU A 81 17.86 12.65 5.37
N GLY A 82 17.87 13.74 4.60
CA GLY A 82 18.60 13.84 3.33
C GLY A 82 17.99 13.05 2.18
N VAL A 83 16.71 12.67 2.28
CA VAL A 83 16.02 11.93 1.22
C VAL A 83 15.70 12.87 0.05
N PRO A 84 16.12 12.53 -1.19
CA PRO A 84 15.88 13.38 -2.36
C PRO A 84 14.40 13.38 -2.77
N PHE A 85 13.94 14.54 -3.27
CA PHE A 85 12.66 14.69 -3.94
C PHE A 85 12.92 14.94 -5.42
N VAL A 86 12.16 14.28 -6.28
CA VAL A 86 12.31 14.34 -7.73
C VAL A 86 11.05 14.92 -8.37
N ASP A 87 11.24 15.80 -9.34
CA ASP A 87 10.15 16.38 -10.14
C ASP A 87 10.02 15.68 -11.51
N ASP A 88 11.04 14.91 -11.91
CA ASP A 88 11.10 14.11 -13.12
C ASP A 88 11.12 12.61 -12.76
N PHE A 89 9.94 12.00 -12.82
CA PHE A 89 9.77 10.59 -12.50
C PHE A 89 10.43 9.65 -13.52
N ASP A 90 10.40 10.03 -14.80
CA ASP A 90 10.95 9.21 -15.90
C ASP A 90 12.48 9.10 -15.80
N SER A 91 13.17 10.16 -15.36
CA SER A 91 14.59 10.08 -15.07
C SER A 91 14.86 9.29 -13.78
N ALA A 92 14.11 9.57 -12.71
CA ALA A 92 14.35 8.97 -11.39
C ALA A 92 14.18 7.44 -11.38
N ILE A 93 13.21 6.92 -12.13
CA ILE A 93 12.97 5.48 -12.19
C ILE A 93 14.15 4.71 -12.82
N THR A 94 14.99 5.35 -13.63
CA THR A 94 16.17 4.70 -14.24
C THR A 94 17.33 4.49 -13.28
N GLU A 95 17.35 5.23 -12.16
CA GLU A 95 18.36 5.13 -11.10
C GLU A 95 17.92 4.22 -9.95
N ALA A 96 16.67 3.73 -10.00
CA ALA A 96 16.09 2.88 -8.96
C ALA A 96 16.29 1.39 -9.28
N ASP A 97 16.40 0.58 -8.22
CA ASP A 97 16.38 -0.89 -8.32
C ASP A 97 14.98 -1.47 -8.07
N HIS A 98 14.08 -0.67 -7.49
CA HIS A 98 12.76 -1.09 -7.05
C HIS A 98 11.84 0.12 -6.97
N VAL A 99 10.54 -0.06 -7.29
CA VAL A 99 9.56 1.02 -7.20
C VAL A 99 8.46 0.65 -6.22
N VAL A 100 8.07 1.60 -5.37
CA VAL A 100 6.93 1.43 -4.47
C VAL A 100 5.78 2.27 -5.00
N ASP A 101 4.67 1.61 -5.32
CA ASP A 101 3.43 2.22 -5.76
C ASP A 101 2.57 2.56 -4.54
N ALA A 102 2.57 3.85 -4.20
CA ALA A 102 1.75 4.45 -3.15
C ALA A 102 0.94 5.62 -3.71
N ILE A 103 0.39 5.48 -4.92
CA ILE A 103 -0.38 6.57 -5.56
C ILE A 103 -1.86 6.52 -5.14
N PHE A 104 -2.47 5.32 -5.17
CA PHE A 104 -3.86 5.08 -4.81
C PHE A 104 -4.01 3.79 -3.99
N GLY A 105 -4.73 3.89 -2.88
CA GLY A 105 -5.11 2.79 -1.98
C GLY A 105 -6.62 2.54 -2.01
N PHE A 106 -7.15 1.83 -1.00
CA PHE A 106 -8.52 1.33 -1.02
C PHE A 106 -9.63 2.39 -1.12
N SER A 107 -9.35 3.63 -0.70
CA SER A 107 -10.33 4.72 -0.69
C SER A 107 -10.48 5.40 -2.05
N PHE A 108 -9.58 5.13 -3.01
CA PHE A 108 -9.67 5.69 -4.34
C PHE A 108 -10.88 5.15 -5.09
N SER A 109 -11.56 6.06 -5.79
CA SER A 109 -12.66 5.72 -6.70
C SER A 109 -12.75 6.75 -7.82
N GLY A 110 -13.23 6.32 -8.98
CA GLY A 110 -13.39 7.18 -10.15
C GLY A 110 -12.19 7.18 -11.10
N GLU A 111 -12.08 8.24 -11.88
CA GLU A 111 -11.06 8.37 -12.94
C GLU A 111 -9.72 8.88 -12.39
N VAL A 112 -8.64 8.28 -12.89
CA VAL A 112 -7.28 8.76 -12.64
C VAL A 112 -7.08 10.07 -13.40
N ARG A 113 -6.68 11.13 -12.68
CA ARG A 113 -6.44 12.47 -13.23
C ARG A 113 -4.95 12.82 -13.19
N GLU A 114 -4.55 13.78 -14.01
CA GLU A 114 -3.17 14.30 -14.02
C GLU A 114 -2.69 14.68 -12.60
N PRO A 115 -1.42 14.41 -12.26
CA PRO A 115 -0.34 13.90 -13.13
C PRO A 115 -0.24 12.36 -13.21
N PHE A 116 -1.16 11.63 -12.55
CA PHE A 116 -1.01 10.21 -12.29
C PHE A 116 -1.10 9.25 -13.51
N PRO A 117 -1.78 9.58 -14.63
CA PRO A 117 -1.79 8.70 -15.80
C PRO A 117 -0.39 8.43 -16.35
N ALA A 118 0.48 9.45 -16.39
CA ALA A 118 1.86 9.32 -16.86
C ALA A 118 2.69 8.44 -15.91
N VAL A 119 2.57 8.67 -14.60
CA VAL A 119 3.28 7.89 -13.58
C VAL A 119 2.89 6.41 -13.63
N ILE A 120 1.58 6.12 -13.68
CA ILE A 120 1.09 4.72 -13.74
C ILE A 120 1.51 4.05 -15.06
N LYS A 121 1.55 4.80 -16.16
CA LYS A 121 2.09 4.28 -17.42
C LYS A 121 3.56 3.88 -17.29
N ALA A 122 4.38 4.72 -16.64
CA ALA A 122 5.79 4.39 -16.36
C ALA A 122 5.94 3.18 -15.42
N LEU A 123 5.09 3.06 -14.39
CA LEU A 123 5.04 1.86 -13.52
C LEU A 123 4.68 0.57 -14.27
N LYS A 124 3.87 0.68 -15.33
CA LYS A 124 3.51 -0.45 -16.20
C LYS A 124 4.62 -0.81 -17.17
N GLU A 125 5.36 0.18 -17.67
CA GLU A 125 6.37 0.01 -18.73
C GLU A 125 7.77 -0.32 -18.20
N THR A 126 8.01 -0.16 -16.90
CA THR A 126 9.29 -0.51 -16.26
C THR A 126 9.49 -2.03 -16.14
N GLU A 127 10.76 -2.46 -16.22
CA GLU A 127 11.18 -3.83 -15.92
C GLU A 127 11.52 -4.03 -14.43
N LEU A 128 11.54 -2.95 -13.63
CA LEU A 128 11.83 -3.00 -12.21
C LEU A 128 10.69 -3.67 -11.41
N PRO A 129 11.00 -4.37 -10.31
CA PRO A 129 9.99 -4.85 -9.40
C PRO A 129 9.20 -3.69 -8.78
N VAL A 130 7.87 -3.73 -8.96
CA VAL A 130 6.94 -2.78 -8.33
C VAL A 130 6.27 -3.43 -7.10
N THR A 131 6.23 -2.72 -5.98
CA THR A 131 5.45 -3.08 -4.77
C THR A 131 4.31 -2.10 -4.56
N SER A 132 3.08 -2.55 -4.71
CA SER A 132 1.90 -1.72 -4.43
C SER A 132 1.47 -1.80 -2.98
N ILE A 133 1.18 -0.63 -2.40
CA ILE A 133 0.67 -0.50 -1.05
C ILE A 133 -0.86 -0.54 -1.10
N ASP A 134 -1.42 -1.52 -0.40
CA ASP A 134 -2.84 -1.71 -0.15
C ASP A 134 -3.71 -2.11 -1.36
N ALA A 135 -3.55 -1.41 -2.47
CA ALA A 135 -4.14 -1.70 -3.76
C ALA A 135 -3.15 -1.26 -4.87
N PRO A 136 -3.02 -2.01 -5.98
CA PRO A 136 -2.32 -1.48 -7.14
C PRO A 136 -3.05 -0.25 -7.69
N SER A 137 -2.29 0.80 -7.97
CA SER A 137 -2.88 2.04 -8.45
C SER A 137 -3.67 1.85 -9.73
N SER A 138 -4.83 2.50 -9.81
CA SER A 138 -5.84 2.35 -10.87
C SER A 138 -6.67 1.05 -10.83
N TRP A 139 -6.42 0.11 -9.91
CA TRP A 139 -7.27 -1.07 -9.77
C TRP A 139 -8.55 -0.75 -9.00
N SER A 140 -9.64 -1.37 -9.40
CA SER A 140 -10.87 -1.41 -8.61
C SER A 140 -10.71 -2.37 -7.45
N ILE A 141 -11.12 -1.92 -6.25
CA ILE A 141 -11.10 -2.76 -5.05
C ILE A 141 -11.99 -3.99 -5.19
N GLU A 142 -13.08 -3.88 -5.95
CA GLU A 142 -14.06 -4.94 -6.12
C GLU A 142 -13.89 -5.71 -7.43
N ASN A 143 -13.41 -5.07 -8.50
CA ASN A 143 -13.37 -5.67 -9.84
C ASN A 143 -11.94 -5.94 -10.37
N GLY A 144 -10.90 -5.55 -9.63
CA GLY A 144 -9.51 -5.76 -10.02
C GLY A 144 -9.01 -4.78 -11.09
N PRO A 145 -8.06 -5.19 -11.96
CA PRO A 145 -7.42 -4.31 -12.94
C PRO A 145 -8.45 -3.76 -13.96
N PRO A 146 -8.24 -2.52 -14.46
CA PRO A 146 -9.15 -1.93 -15.44
C PRO A 146 -8.90 -2.50 -16.86
N ASP A 147 -9.97 -2.68 -17.64
CA ASP A 147 -9.87 -3.15 -19.04
C ASP A 147 -9.28 -2.11 -20.01
N SER A 148 -9.23 -0.84 -19.61
CA SER A 148 -8.71 0.29 -20.41
C SER A 148 -8.18 1.42 -19.53
N GLY A 149 -7.51 2.40 -20.13
CA GLY A 149 -6.93 3.54 -19.40
C GLY A 149 -5.50 3.28 -18.89
N PRO A 150 -4.96 4.19 -18.07
CA PRO A 150 -3.53 4.20 -17.71
C PRO A 150 -3.08 2.94 -16.95
N GLY A 151 -3.95 2.38 -16.11
CA GLY A 151 -3.67 1.15 -15.36
C GLY A 151 -3.93 -0.15 -16.11
N ASN A 152 -4.38 -0.11 -17.37
CA ASN A 152 -4.60 -1.33 -18.14
C ASN A 152 -3.27 -2.06 -18.38
N GLY A 153 -3.21 -3.32 -17.96
CA GLY A 153 -2.01 -4.15 -18.02
C GLY A 153 -0.97 -3.83 -16.93
N PHE A 154 -1.23 -2.89 -16.03
CA PHE A 154 -0.37 -2.66 -14.87
C PHE A 154 -0.57 -3.78 -13.86
N HIS A 155 0.51 -4.47 -13.50
CA HIS A 155 0.49 -5.56 -12.54
C HIS A 155 1.78 -5.58 -11.72
N PRO A 156 1.73 -5.20 -10.43
CA PRO A 156 2.93 -5.14 -9.61
C PRO A 156 3.48 -6.54 -9.29
N SER A 157 4.77 -6.60 -8.97
CA SER A 157 5.42 -7.84 -8.54
C SER A 157 5.02 -8.28 -7.13
N THR A 158 4.72 -7.29 -6.28
CA THR A 158 4.41 -7.48 -4.86
C THR A 158 3.23 -6.60 -4.46
N LEU A 159 2.35 -7.12 -3.60
CA LEU A 159 1.25 -6.39 -2.99
C LEU A 159 1.34 -6.49 -1.47
N VAL A 160 1.23 -5.36 -0.77
CA VAL A 160 1.15 -5.31 0.69
C VAL A 160 -0.25 -4.87 1.10
N SER A 161 -1.12 -5.80 1.49
CA SER A 161 -2.43 -5.46 2.05
C SER A 161 -2.28 -4.96 3.48
N LEU A 162 -2.72 -3.74 3.76
CA LEU A 162 -2.73 -3.19 5.11
C LEU A 162 -4.01 -3.57 5.84
N THR A 163 -3.87 -3.95 7.12
CA THR A 163 -4.94 -4.40 8.03
C THR A 163 -5.55 -5.74 7.61
N ALA A 164 -6.13 -5.80 6.42
CA ALA A 164 -6.75 -6.98 5.82
C ALA A 164 -6.72 -6.88 4.29
N PRO A 165 -6.67 -8.01 3.56
CA PRO A 165 -6.73 -8.01 2.12
C PRO A 165 -8.06 -7.48 1.60
N LYS A 166 -8.03 -6.81 0.45
CA LYS A 166 -9.22 -6.32 -0.28
C LYS A 166 -9.66 -7.34 -1.34
N PRO A 167 -10.92 -7.31 -1.82
CA PRO A 167 -11.39 -8.27 -2.83
C PRO A 167 -10.53 -8.34 -4.10
N LEU A 168 -9.88 -7.23 -4.48
CA LEU A 168 -8.93 -7.13 -5.59
C LEU A 168 -7.82 -8.20 -5.60
N VAL A 169 -7.50 -8.80 -4.44
CA VAL A 169 -6.45 -9.84 -4.36
C VAL A 169 -6.80 -11.08 -5.17
N LYS A 170 -8.07 -11.27 -5.54
CA LYS A 170 -8.52 -12.34 -6.44
C LYS A 170 -7.87 -12.27 -7.83
N TRP A 171 -7.47 -11.09 -8.29
CA TRP A 171 -6.82 -10.86 -9.59
C TRP A 171 -5.29 -10.76 -9.48
N PHE A 172 -4.76 -10.56 -8.29
CA PHE A 172 -3.33 -10.39 -8.08
C PHE A 172 -2.61 -11.75 -8.14
N THR A 173 -1.46 -11.82 -8.81
CA THR A 173 -0.72 -13.09 -9.02
C THR A 173 0.75 -13.07 -8.53
N GLY A 174 1.21 -11.94 -7.98
CA GLY A 174 2.56 -11.79 -7.45
C GLY A 174 2.71 -12.24 -5.99
N ARG A 175 3.77 -11.76 -5.33
CA ARG A 175 4.03 -12.00 -3.90
C ARG A 175 3.09 -11.14 -3.06
N HIS A 176 2.40 -11.75 -2.10
CA HIS A 176 1.37 -11.07 -1.32
C HIS A 176 1.75 -11.07 0.16
N PHE A 177 1.81 -9.88 0.74
CA PHE A 177 2.05 -9.68 2.16
C PHE A 177 0.82 -9.05 2.82
N ILE A 178 0.56 -9.44 4.07
CA ILE A 178 -0.39 -8.75 4.95
C ILE A 178 0.41 -8.04 6.03
N GLY A 179 0.22 -6.73 6.14
CA GLY A 179 0.80 -5.87 7.16
C GLY A 179 -0.25 -5.15 8.01
N GLY A 180 0.20 -4.28 8.90
CA GLY A 180 -0.68 -3.56 9.83
C GLY A 180 -0.99 -4.37 11.09
N ARG A 181 0.06 -4.79 11.79
CA ARG A 181 0.01 -5.58 13.03
C ARG A 181 -0.43 -4.75 14.25
N PHE A 182 -1.62 -4.17 14.17
CA PHE A 182 -2.19 -3.32 15.24
C PHE A 182 -3.69 -3.58 15.49
N VAL A 183 -4.29 -4.53 14.78
CA VAL A 183 -5.71 -4.87 14.94
C VAL A 183 -5.92 -5.66 16.23
N SER A 184 -6.73 -5.11 17.14
CA SER A 184 -7.07 -5.78 18.39
C SER A 184 -8.01 -6.99 18.14
N PRO A 185 -8.05 -7.98 19.06
CA PRO A 185 -8.96 -9.11 18.94
C PRO A 185 -10.44 -8.71 18.81
N ASP A 186 -10.86 -7.64 19.48
CA ASP A 186 -12.24 -7.14 19.42
C ASP A 186 -12.59 -6.55 18.05
N ILE A 187 -11.66 -5.79 17.44
CA ILE A 187 -11.84 -5.26 16.08
C ILE A 187 -11.84 -6.42 15.08
N ALA A 188 -10.89 -7.35 15.19
CA ALA A 188 -10.84 -8.53 14.32
C ALA A 188 -12.16 -9.31 14.38
N LYS A 189 -12.70 -9.52 15.60
CA LYS A 189 -14.00 -10.18 15.80
C LYS A 189 -15.16 -9.38 15.20
N LYS A 190 -15.20 -8.06 15.40
CA LYS A 190 -16.25 -7.17 14.88
C LYS A 190 -16.37 -7.23 13.36
N TYR A 191 -15.23 -7.28 12.67
CA TYR A 191 -15.16 -7.31 11.20
C TYR A 191 -15.02 -8.73 10.63
N ASN A 192 -15.08 -9.76 11.48
CA ASN A 192 -14.91 -11.17 11.09
C ASN A 192 -13.62 -11.41 10.30
N LEU A 193 -12.53 -10.77 10.72
CA LEU A 193 -11.22 -10.88 10.09
C LEU A 193 -10.54 -12.18 10.50
N GLU A 194 -9.90 -12.82 9.53
CA GLU A 194 -8.97 -13.93 9.75
C GLU A 194 -7.57 -13.43 9.42
N LEU A 195 -6.91 -12.88 10.43
CA LEU A 195 -5.56 -12.33 10.30
C LEU A 195 -4.52 -13.46 10.45
N PRO A 196 -3.42 -13.42 9.68
CA PRO A 196 -2.35 -14.38 9.84
C PRO A 196 -1.64 -14.20 11.19
N ALA A 197 -0.98 -15.27 11.64
CA ALA A 197 -0.09 -15.18 12.79
C ALA A 197 1.23 -14.52 12.34
N TYR A 198 1.56 -13.39 12.95
CA TYR A 198 2.84 -12.72 12.75
C TYR A 198 3.92 -13.40 13.60
N GLU A 199 5.06 -13.70 12.99
CA GLU A 199 6.19 -14.34 13.68
C GLU A 199 7.03 -13.29 14.44
N GLY A 200 7.45 -13.61 15.66
CA GLY A 200 8.33 -12.75 16.46
C GLY A 200 7.91 -11.28 16.47
N ILE A 201 8.80 -10.43 15.94
CA ILE A 201 8.63 -8.97 15.84
C ILE A 201 8.20 -8.49 14.43
N ASP A 202 7.95 -9.43 13.51
CA ASP A 202 7.63 -9.11 12.13
C ASP A 202 6.34 -8.28 12.05
N GLN A 203 6.35 -7.30 11.15
CA GLN A 203 5.20 -6.43 10.87
C GLN A 203 4.42 -6.88 9.63
N VAL A 204 4.87 -7.95 8.97
CA VAL A 204 4.24 -8.52 7.79
C VAL A 204 4.25 -10.04 7.84
N VAL A 205 3.32 -10.66 7.12
CA VAL A 205 3.32 -12.09 6.82
C VAL A 205 3.13 -12.27 5.32
N GLU A 206 4.01 -13.05 4.68
CA GLU A 206 3.78 -13.49 3.30
C GLU A 206 2.66 -14.56 3.30
N VAL A 207 1.65 -14.34 2.47
CA VAL A 207 0.50 -15.23 2.35
C VAL A 207 0.44 -15.85 0.97
N GLU A 208 -0.06 -17.08 0.90
CA GLU A 208 -0.26 -17.74 -0.38
C GLU A 208 -1.21 -16.94 -1.26
N ASN A 209 -0.82 -16.80 -2.53
CA ASN A 209 -1.67 -16.15 -3.50
C ASN A 209 -2.90 -17.03 -3.79
N ILE A 210 -4.09 -16.42 -3.64
CA ILE A 210 -5.38 -17.07 -3.84
C ILE A 210 -6.08 -16.64 -5.14
N ALA A 211 -5.33 -16.21 -6.15
CA ALA A 211 -5.87 -15.86 -7.46
C ALA A 211 -6.87 -16.91 -7.94
N GLY A 212 -8.09 -16.46 -8.26
CA GLY A 212 -9.19 -17.34 -8.70
C GLY A 212 -9.79 -18.29 -7.66
N LYS A 213 -9.40 -18.20 -6.37
CA LYS A 213 -9.88 -19.08 -5.28
C LYS A 213 -10.80 -18.39 -4.25
N LEU A 214 -11.25 -17.17 -4.55
CA LEU A 214 -12.25 -16.39 -3.78
C LEU A 214 -13.62 -16.40 -4.44
#